data_AF-A0A1B6DD12-F1
#
_entry.id   AF-A0A1B6DD12-F1
#
_cell.length_a   1.000
_cell.length_b   1.000
_cell.length_c   1.000
_cell.angle_alpha   90.00
_cell.angle_beta   90.00
_cell.angle_gamma   90.00
#
_symmetry.space_group_name_H-M   'P 1'
#
loop_
_entity.id
_entity.type
_entity.pdbx_description
1 polymer ?
#
loop_
_entity_poly.entity_id
_entity_poly.type
_entity_poly.pdbx_seq_one_letter_code
_entity_poly.pdbx_strand_id
1 'polypeptide(L)'
;MCSLTVLTMYFEIATKKLKSATAIVCTEKLTEEQTVVIDAVLQGGNIFFTGSAGTGKSFLLKKIINTLPPDVTVATASTGSAAFLVSGTTLHSFAGIGSGESTFERSIELASRPQVLQIWKKCKHLIIDEISMVDGKYFEKIEKVARVIRRNEKPFGGIQLILCGDFLQLPPVEKASKAMFCFQTKAWNSCNFKTFQLKKVHRQSDPIFINILDFIRFGKVTPEITKQLLATSKNSLNANGIIATRLCCHTREANLINQSQLQKLKSISKTFEAEDSDSTATKMLDEQSPVEKVLILKVGAQVMLLK
;
A
#
# COMPACT_ATOMS: atom_id res chain seq x y z
N MET A 1 41.64 13.79 -18.11
CA MET A 1 41.34 13.76 -16.66
C MET A 1 39.95 14.34 -16.42
N CYS A 2 38.94 13.49 -16.28
CA CYS A 2 37.76 13.77 -15.46
C CYS A 2 37.17 12.42 -15.09
N SER A 3 37.30 12.09 -13.81
CA SER A 3 36.91 10.84 -13.17
C SER A 3 35.39 10.69 -13.18
N LEU A 4 34.85 9.75 -13.95
CA LEU A 4 33.49 9.25 -13.74
C LEU A 4 33.58 8.07 -12.76
N THR A 5 33.46 8.40 -11.48
CA THR A 5 33.31 7.43 -10.39
C THR A 5 31.91 6.83 -10.49
N VAL A 6 31.76 5.74 -11.26
CA VAL A 6 30.52 4.97 -11.32
C VAL A 6 30.43 4.18 -10.03
N LEU A 7 29.59 4.68 -9.13
CA LEU A 7 29.27 4.09 -7.85
C LEU A 7 28.60 2.72 -8.07
N THR A 8 29.35 1.64 -7.82
CA THR A 8 28.86 0.27 -7.82
C THR A 8 27.81 0.10 -6.72
N MET A 9 26.53 0.04 -7.07
CA MET A 9 25.45 -0.28 -6.12
C MET A 9 25.18 -1.77 -6.15
N TYR A 10 25.82 -2.49 -5.22
CA TYR A 10 25.51 -3.88 -4.91
C TYR A 10 24.05 -4.03 -4.47
N PHE A 11 23.30 -4.90 -5.15
CA PHE A 11 22.02 -5.42 -4.68
C PHE A 11 22.29 -6.48 -3.60
N GLU A 12 22.17 -6.09 -2.34
CA GLU A 12 22.14 -7.03 -1.22
C GLU A 12 20.68 -7.17 -0.77
N ILE A 13 20.10 -8.37 -0.92
CA ILE A 13 18.87 -8.77 -0.21
C ILE A 13 19.26 -8.98 1.26
N ALA A 14 19.65 -7.90 1.92
CA ALA A 14 19.85 -7.86 3.34
C ALA A 14 18.51 -7.53 3.99
N THR A 15 18.14 -8.33 4.98
CA THR A 15 17.10 -8.02 5.97
C THR A 15 17.35 -6.60 6.49
N LYS A 16 16.66 -5.60 5.92
CA LYS A 16 16.78 -4.22 6.34
C LYS A 16 16.19 -4.10 7.74
N LYS A 17 17.06 -4.24 8.74
CA LYS A 17 16.89 -3.55 10.02
C LYS A 17 16.51 -2.11 9.68
N LEU A 18 15.39 -1.65 10.22
CA LEU A 18 15.07 -0.23 10.26
C LEU A 18 16.32 0.49 10.77
N LYS A 19 17.05 1.14 9.87
CA LYS A 19 18.14 2.03 10.28
C LYS A 19 17.50 3.03 11.23
N SER A 20 18.11 3.24 12.41
CA SER A 20 17.66 4.30 13.31
C SER A 20 17.72 5.61 12.55
N ALA A 21 16.58 6.04 12.04
CA ALA A 21 16.45 7.35 11.45
C ALA A 21 16.63 8.33 12.61
N THR A 22 17.68 9.13 12.53
CA THR A 22 17.70 10.45 13.17
C THR A 22 16.30 11.04 13.01
N ALA A 23 15.63 11.28 14.13
CA ALA A 23 14.24 11.67 14.16
C ALA A 23 14.03 12.88 13.23
N ILE A 24 13.46 12.65 12.05
CA ILE A 24 12.79 13.70 11.31
C ILE A 24 11.59 14.05 12.18
N VAL A 25 11.78 15.05 13.04
CA VAL A 25 10.70 15.67 13.78
C VAL A 25 9.82 16.34 12.74
N CYS A 26 8.86 15.60 12.17
CA CYS A 26 7.78 16.19 11.40
C CYS A 26 7.00 17.09 12.38
N THR A 27 7.25 18.38 12.32
CA THR A 27 6.67 19.48 13.11
C THR A 27 5.22 19.79 12.76
N GLU A 28 4.56 18.94 11.95
CA GLU A 28 3.13 19.08 11.68
C GLU A 28 2.32 18.57 12.87
N LYS A 29 1.48 19.46 13.40
CA LYS A 29 0.63 19.21 14.57
C LYS A 29 -0.47 18.21 14.22
N LEU A 30 -0.53 17.11 14.97
CA LEU A 30 -1.61 16.12 14.87
C LEU A 30 -2.94 16.75 15.23
N THR A 31 -4.02 16.32 14.57
CA THR A 31 -5.38 16.66 15.01
C THR A 31 -5.72 15.90 16.30
N GLU A 32 -6.71 16.39 17.05
CA GLU A 32 -7.21 15.67 18.24
C GLU A 32 -7.65 14.24 17.91
N GLU A 33 -8.37 14.06 16.79
CA GLU A 33 -8.77 12.74 16.28
C GLU A 33 -7.56 11.82 16.06
N GLN A 34 -6.49 12.34 15.43
CA GLN A 34 -5.26 11.59 15.16
C GLN A 34 -4.51 11.21 16.44
N THR A 35 -4.45 12.12 17.42
CA THR A 35 -3.82 11.87 18.73
C THR A 35 -4.52 10.75 19.47
N VAL A 36 -5.86 10.75 19.50
CA VAL A 36 -6.65 9.68 20.14
C VAL A 36 -6.36 8.31 19.51
N VAL A 37 -6.16 8.24 18.18
CA VAL A 37 -5.77 6.98 17.52
C VAL A 37 -4.38 6.53 18.00
N ILE A 38 -3.40 7.42 18.07
CA ILE A 38 -2.04 7.08 18.54
C ILE A 38 -2.08 6.57 19.98
N ASP A 39 -2.82 7.25 20.86
CA ASP A 39 -2.96 6.83 22.26
C ASP A 39 -3.57 5.43 22.37
N ALA A 40 -4.60 5.14 21.56
CA ALA A 40 -5.21 3.81 21.51
C ALA A 40 -4.25 2.73 20.99
N VAL A 41 -3.37 3.07 20.02
CA VAL A 41 -2.31 2.17 19.55
C VAL A 41 -1.30 1.90 20.67
N LEU A 42 -0.88 2.93 21.41
CA LEU A 42 0.09 2.80 22.51
C LEU A 42 -0.46 1.99 23.70
N GLN A 43 -1.78 1.98 23.90
CA GLN A 43 -2.44 1.11 24.87
C GLN A 43 -2.44 -0.38 24.47
N GLY A 44 -1.96 -0.74 23.28
CA GLY A 44 -1.82 -2.13 22.83
C GLY A 44 -3.10 -2.77 22.25
N GLY A 45 -4.14 -1.97 21.98
CA GLY A 45 -5.38 -2.47 21.38
C GLY A 45 -5.26 -2.76 19.89
N ASN A 46 -6.11 -3.65 19.36
CA ASN A 46 -6.28 -3.78 17.90
C ASN A 46 -7.08 -2.59 17.38
N ILE A 47 -6.50 -1.85 16.44
CA ILE A 47 -7.04 -0.59 15.96
C ILE A 47 -7.39 -0.71 14.48
N PHE A 48 -8.56 -0.20 14.10
CA PHE A 48 -8.90 0.10 12.71
C PHE A 48 -9.22 1.58 12.63
N PHE A 49 -8.60 2.30 11.71
CA PHE A 49 -9.01 3.67 11.43
C PHE A 49 -9.30 3.89 9.95
N THR A 50 -10.35 4.66 9.69
CA THR A 50 -10.88 4.95 8.36
C THR A 50 -11.17 6.43 8.20
N GLY A 51 -11.56 6.84 7.00
CA GLY A 51 -11.89 8.23 6.68
C GLY A 51 -11.88 8.45 5.18
N SER A 52 -12.53 9.53 4.72
CA SER A 52 -12.54 9.92 3.30
C SER A 52 -11.12 10.09 2.73
N ALA A 53 -10.99 10.11 1.41
CA ALA A 53 -9.73 10.43 0.76
C ALA A 53 -9.19 11.78 1.24
N GLY A 54 -7.88 11.86 1.54
CA GLY A 54 -7.26 13.11 1.98
C GLY A 54 -7.39 13.46 3.47
N THR A 55 -7.93 12.57 4.31
CA THR A 55 -8.05 12.75 5.77
C THR A 55 -6.76 12.54 6.58
N GLY A 56 -5.61 12.37 5.90
CA GLY A 56 -4.32 12.19 6.57
C GLY A 56 -4.05 10.78 7.10
N LYS A 57 -4.81 9.76 6.67
CA LYS A 57 -4.61 8.34 7.04
C LYS A 57 -3.16 7.87 6.94
N SER A 58 -2.53 7.98 5.76
CA SER A 58 -1.14 7.55 5.56
C SER A 58 -0.13 8.40 6.34
N PHE A 59 -0.44 9.68 6.60
CA PHE A 59 0.38 10.54 7.46
C PHE A 59 0.36 10.06 8.92
N LEU A 60 -0.83 9.77 9.44
CA LEU A 60 -1.01 9.18 10.76
C LEU A 60 -0.29 7.83 10.88
N LEU A 61 -0.40 6.99 9.86
CA LEU A 61 0.26 5.68 9.81
C LEU A 61 1.79 5.81 9.88
N LYS A 62 2.39 6.76 9.16
CA LYS A 62 3.83 7.07 9.28
C LYS A 62 4.23 7.50 10.68
N LYS A 63 3.39 8.30 11.35
CA LYS A 63 3.61 8.71 12.74
C LYS A 63 3.57 7.52 13.68
N ILE A 64 2.57 6.65 13.55
CA ILE A 64 2.44 5.41 14.32
C ILE A 64 3.68 4.50 14.14
N ILE A 65 4.14 4.30 12.90
CA ILE A 65 5.35 3.51 12.60
C ILE A 65 6.55 4.07 13.38
N ASN A 66 6.72 5.39 13.40
CA ASN A 66 7.85 6.05 14.07
C ASN A 66 7.74 6.04 15.59
N THR A 67 6.53 5.88 16.15
CA THR A 67 6.30 5.79 17.60
C THR A 67 6.49 4.36 18.12
N LEU A 68 6.19 3.35 17.30
CA LEU A 68 6.32 1.95 17.71
C LEU A 68 7.77 1.44 17.62
N PRO A 69 8.16 0.45 18.45
CA PRO A 69 9.49 -0.12 18.39
C PRO A 69 9.78 -0.74 17.00
N PRO A 70 10.82 -0.28 16.29
CA PRO A 70 11.02 -0.63 14.89
C PRO A 70 11.36 -2.12 14.69
N ASP A 71 12.05 -2.74 15.65
CA ASP A 71 12.51 -4.13 15.51
C ASP A 71 11.39 -5.17 15.46
N VAL A 72 10.22 -4.86 16.00
CA VAL A 72 9.09 -5.79 16.14
C VAL A 72 7.83 -5.31 15.41
N THR A 73 7.95 -4.21 14.66
CA THR A 73 6.85 -3.58 13.92
C THR A 73 7.03 -3.86 12.44
N VAL A 74 6.00 -4.41 11.80
CA VAL A 74 6.02 -4.68 10.36
C VAL A 74 4.93 -3.84 9.69
N ALA A 75 5.37 -2.94 8.81
CA ALA A 75 4.47 -2.16 7.97
C ALA A 75 4.16 -2.92 6.68
N THR A 76 2.88 -3.10 6.38
CA THR A 76 2.40 -3.74 5.17
C THR A 76 1.30 -2.96 4.48
N ALA A 77 1.05 -3.26 3.21
CA ALA A 77 -0.12 -2.78 2.48
C ALA A 77 -0.65 -3.84 1.51
N SER A 78 -1.84 -3.60 0.95
CA SER A 78 -2.48 -4.48 -0.03
C SER A 78 -1.78 -4.51 -1.40
N THR A 79 -1.15 -3.41 -1.82
CA THR A 79 -0.44 -3.28 -3.11
C THR A 79 1.03 -2.87 -2.93
N GLY A 80 1.88 -3.17 -3.91
CA GLY A 80 3.29 -2.79 -3.90
C GLY A 80 3.50 -1.27 -3.82
N SER A 81 2.72 -0.49 -4.58
CA SER A 81 2.78 0.97 -4.54
C SER A 81 2.36 1.54 -3.19
N ALA A 82 1.32 1.01 -2.54
CA ALA A 82 0.93 1.44 -1.20
C ALA A 82 1.98 1.03 -0.15
N ALA A 83 2.52 -0.19 -0.25
CA ALA A 83 3.56 -0.68 0.65
C ALA A 83 4.82 0.20 0.60
N PHE A 84 5.17 0.68 -0.60
CA PHE A 84 6.26 1.62 -0.78
C PHE A 84 6.04 2.94 -0.01
N LEU A 85 4.83 3.50 -0.05
CA LEU A 85 4.52 4.77 0.63
C LEU A 85 4.67 4.70 2.15
N VAL A 86 4.51 3.51 2.73
CA VAL A 86 4.71 3.24 4.17
C VAL A 86 6.09 2.65 4.49
N SER A 87 7.01 2.64 3.52
CA SER A 87 8.35 2.03 3.65
C SER A 87 8.32 0.57 4.13
N GLY A 88 7.28 -0.15 3.72
CA GLY A 88 6.99 -1.52 4.13
C GLY A 88 7.10 -2.53 2.99
N THR A 89 6.40 -3.64 3.15
CA THR A 89 6.28 -4.71 2.13
C THR A 89 4.80 -5.03 1.89
N THR A 90 4.48 -5.87 0.91
CA THR A 90 3.07 -6.26 0.73
C THR A 90 2.65 -7.24 1.82
N LEU A 91 1.35 -7.29 2.15
CA LEU A 91 0.81 -8.27 3.10
C LEU A 91 1.13 -9.71 2.65
N HIS A 92 1.13 -9.96 1.34
CA HIS A 92 1.46 -11.26 0.76
C HIS A 92 2.93 -11.64 0.99
N SER A 93 3.85 -10.70 0.78
CA SER A 93 5.28 -10.89 1.01
C SER A 93 5.58 -11.12 2.49
N PHE A 94 4.90 -10.39 3.40
CA PHE A 94 5.01 -10.62 4.85
C PHE A 94 4.50 -12.01 5.25
N ALA A 95 3.30 -12.39 4.80
CA ALA A 95 2.69 -13.66 5.19
C ALA A 95 3.51 -14.85 4.68
N GLY A 96 4.13 -14.72 3.50
CA GLY A 96 5.00 -15.72 2.90
C GLY A 96 4.26 -16.96 2.38
N ILE A 97 2.94 -16.87 2.18
CA ILE A 97 2.07 -17.98 1.75
C ILE A 97 1.63 -17.87 0.28
N GLY A 98 2.22 -16.95 -0.49
CA GLY A 98 1.83 -16.65 -1.87
C GLY A 98 0.45 -16.00 -1.97
N SER A 99 -0.29 -16.30 -3.05
CA SER A 99 -1.65 -15.78 -3.30
C SER A 99 -2.70 -16.28 -2.30
N GLY A 100 -2.35 -17.23 -1.43
CA GLY A 100 -3.28 -17.85 -0.50
C GLY A 100 -4.36 -18.69 -1.17
N GLU A 101 -4.17 -19.13 -2.42
CA GLU A 101 -5.07 -20.08 -3.11
C GLU A 101 -4.74 -21.54 -2.77
N SER A 102 -3.55 -21.81 -2.25
CA SER A 102 -3.12 -23.13 -1.82
C SER A 102 -3.91 -23.64 -0.60
N THR A 103 -3.80 -24.96 -0.33
CA THR A 103 -4.39 -25.57 0.85
C THR A 103 -3.84 -24.96 2.14
N PHE A 104 -4.57 -25.15 3.24
CA PHE A 104 -4.15 -24.60 4.53
C PHE A 104 -2.82 -25.20 4.98
N GLU A 105 -2.63 -26.51 4.79
CA GLU A 105 -1.41 -27.25 5.15
C GLU A 105 -0.20 -26.71 4.38
N ARG A 106 -0.36 -26.47 3.08
CA ARG A 106 0.69 -25.87 2.25
C ARG A 106 1.02 -24.45 2.69
N SER A 107 0.02 -23.68 3.11
CA SER A 107 0.22 -22.33 3.65
C SER A 107 1.04 -22.36 4.94
N ILE A 108 0.79 -23.32 5.82
CA ILE A 108 1.59 -23.55 7.05
C ILE A 108 3.03 -23.94 6.70
N GLU A 109 3.25 -24.83 5.74
CA GLU A 109 4.58 -25.24 5.30
C GLU A 109 5.39 -24.03 4.78
N LEU A 110 4.77 -23.20 3.94
CA LEU A 110 5.39 -21.99 3.42
C LEU A 110 5.72 -20.99 4.54
N ALA A 111 4.79 -20.77 5.48
CA ALA A 111 5.01 -19.88 6.62
C ALA A 111 6.02 -20.43 7.65
N SER A 112 6.28 -21.75 7.63
CA SER A 112 7.25 -22.42 8.51
C SER A 112 8.69 -22.33 8.00
N ARG A 113 8.92 -21.84 6.77
CA ARG A 113 10.26 -21.61 6.24
C ARG A 113 11.07 -20.72 7.18
N PRO A 114 12.35 -21.00 7.45
CA PRO A 114 13.10 -20.33 8.53
C PRO A 114 13.04 -18.80 8.50
N GLN A 115 13.19 -18.19 7.33
CA GLN A 115 13.15 -16.73 7.17
C GLN A 115 11.76 -16.15 7.51
N VAL A 116 10.69 -16.76 6.98
CA VAL A 116 9.31 -16.33 7.18
C VAL A 116 8.87 -16.56 8.64
N LEU A 117 9.22 -17.72 9.19
CA LEU A 117 8.94 -18.10 10.57
C LEU A 117 9.54 -17.10 11.57
N GLN A 118 10.78 -16.64 11.34
CA GLN A 118 11.41 -15.65 12.21
C GLN A 118 10.68 -14.30 12.16
N ILE A 119 10.24 -13.86 10.98
CA ILE A 119 9.43 -12.64 10.83
C ILE A 119 8.12 -12.78 11.61
N TRP A 120 7.40 -13.89 11.44
CA TRP A 120 6.16 -14.17 12.18
C TRP A 120 6.36 -14.17 13.68
N LYS A 121 7.43 -14.79 14.20
CA LYS A 121 7.72 -14.86 15.64
C LYS A 121 8.15 -13.50 16.21
N LYS A 122 8.97 -12.74 15.49
CA LYS A 122 9.48 -11.43 15.93
C LYS A 122 8.40 -10.35 15.89
N CYS A 123 7.46 -10.43 14.95
CA CYS A 123 6.39 -9.45 14.78
C CYS A 123 5.49 -9.36 16.03
N LYS A 124 5.38 -8.16 16.60
CA LYS A 124 4.46 -7.80 17.69
C LYS A 124 3.37 -6.85 17.22
N HIS A 125 3.69 -5.97 16.25
CA HIS A 125 2.74 -5.04 15.65
C HIS A 125 2.73 -5.24 14.14
N LEU A 126 1.56 -5.55 13.58
CA LEU A 126 1.35 -5.67 12.15
C LEU A 126 0.43 -4.54 11.68
N ILE A 127 0.98 -3.69 10.83
CA ILE A 127 0.26 -2.57 10.23
C ILE A 127 -0.15 -2.97 8.81
N ILE A 128 -1.40 -2.73 8.44
CA ILE A 128 -1.92 -3.00 7.09
C ILE A 128 -2.61 -1.75 6.54
N ASP A 129 -1.98 -1.09 5.57
CA ASP A 129 -2.57 0.01 4.81
C ASP A 129 -3.40 -0.52 3.63
N GLU A 130 -4.38 0.27 3.22
CA GLU A 130 -5.35 -0.07 2.16
C GLU A 130 -6.03 -1.43 2.37
N ILE A 131 -6.53 -1.68 3.59
CA ILE A 131 -7.22 -2.91 3.98
C ILE A 131 -8.46 -3.22 3.13
N SER A 132 -9.03 -2.21 2.46
CA SER A 132 -10.22 -2.37 1.61
C SER A 132 -10.00 -3.31 0.42
N MET A 133 -8.76 -3.40 -0.07
CA MET A 133 -8.38 -4.26 -1.19
C MET A 133 -7.96 -5.67 -0.77
N VAL A 134 -7.93 -5.97 0.55
CA VAL A 134 -7.59 -7.31 1.05
C VAL A 134 -8.84 -8.18 1.06
N ASP A 135 -8.76 -9.33 0.37
CA ASP A 135 -9.86 -10.30 0.37
C ASP A 135 -10.04 -10.94 1.75
N GLY A 136 -11.29 -11.06 2.17
CA GLY A 136 -11.68 -11.59 3.47
C GLY A 136 -11.26 -13.05 3.68
N LYS A 137 -11.34 -13.91 2.65
CA LYS A 137 -10.89 -15.31 2.75
C LYS A 137 -9.38 -15.37 2.96
N TYR A 138 -8.64 -14.48 2.30
CA TYR A 138 -7.20 -14.34 2.51
C TYR A 138 -6.89 -13.88 3.93
N PHE A 139 -7.61 -12.87 4.44
CA PHE A 139 -7.49 -12.40 5.82
C PHE A 139 -7.75 -13.50 6.85
N GLU A 140 -8.82 -14.31 6.68
CA GLU A 140 -9.09 -15.46 7.56
C GLU A 140 -8.01 -16.54 7.48
N LYS A 141 -7.46 -16.78 6.29
CA LYS A 141 -6.38 -17.76 6.10
C LYS A 141 -5.12 -17.32 6.84
N ILE A 142 -4.72 -16.05 6.69
CA ILE A 142 -3.57 -15.50 7.42
C ILE A 142 -3.79 -15.58 8.94
N GLU A 143 -4.99 -15.26 9.41
CA GLU A 143 -5.32 -15.30 10.83
C GLU A 143 -5.08 -16.70 11.43
N LYS A 144 -5.58 -17.74 10.76
CA LYS A 144 -5.37 -19.14 11.16
C LYS A 144 -3.91 -19.55 11.10
N VAL A 145 -3.21 -19.16 10.03
CA VAL A 145 -1.76 -19.42 9.88
C VAL A 145 -0.99 -18.78 11.04
N ALA A 146 -1.33 -17.54 11.42
CA ALA A 146 -0.67 -16.82 12.50
C ALA A 146 -0.81 -17.55 13.85
N ARG A 147 -2.01 -18.07 14.17
CA ARG A 147 -2.24 -18.85 15.40
C ARG A 147 -1.35 -20.09 15.46
N VAL A 148 -1.29 -20.85 14.38
CA VAL A 148 -0.50 -22.10 14.30
C VAL A 148 1.00 -21.81 14.37
N ILE A 149 1.49 -20.87 13.56
CA ILE A 149 2.91 -20.53 13.47
C ILE A 149 3.45 -19.96 14.79
N ARG A 150 2.63 -19.18 15.50
CA ARG A 150 2.99 -18.57 16.79
C ARG A 150 2.61 -19.44 17.99
N ARG A 151 1.90 -20.55 17.79
CA ARG A 151 1.36 -21.43 18.83
C ARG A 151 0.57 -20.65 19.89
N ASN A 152 -0.32 -19.78 19.42
CA ASN A 152 -1.10 -18.89 20.27
C ASN A 152 -2.54 -18.79 19.73
N GLU A 153 -3.51 -19.18 20.54
CA GLU A 153 -4.94 -19.19 20.16
C GLU A 153 -5.58 -17.81 20.12
N LYS A 154 -4.90 -16.77 20.63
CA LYS A 154 -5.37 -15.38 20.49
C LYS A 154 -5.47 -15.00 19.00
N PRO A 155 -6.40 -14.09 18.63
CA PRO A 155 -6.53 -13.61 17.26
C PRO A 155 -5.18 -13.21 16.66
N PHE A 156 -4.92 -13.62 15.41
CA PHE A 156 -3.64 -13.38 14.72
C PHE A 156 -2.39 -13.85 15.50
N GLY A 157 -2.51 -14.87 16.35
CA GLY A 157 -1.40 -15.34 17.19
C GLY A 157 -0.97 -14.32 18.25
N GLY A 158 -1.86 -13.42 18.65
CA GLY A 158 -1.62 -12.36 19.64
C GLY A 158 -0.80 -11.18 19.13
N ILE A 159 -0.68 -11.00 17.82
CA ILE A 159 -0.10 -9.79 17.21
C ILE A 159 -1.09 -8.64 17.36
N GLN A 160 -0.60 -7.46 17.73
CA GLN A 160 -1.39 -6.23 17.70
C GLN A 160 -1.59 -5.80 16.24
N LEU A 161 -2.85 -5.65 15.83
CA LEU A 161 -3.21 -5.23 14.48
C LEU A 161 -3.54 -3.74 14.43
N ILE A 162 -2.98 -3.04 13.45
CA ILE A 162 -3.24 -1.63 13.19
C ILE A 162 -3.61 -1.49 11.71
N LEU A 163 -4.90 -1.34 11.44
CA LEU A 163 -5.45 -1.37 10.10
C LEU A 163 -5.88 0.02 9.66
N CYS A 164 -5.63 0.32 8.39
CA CYS A 164 -6.00 1.57 7.75
C CYS A 164 -6.61 1.30 6.38
N GLY A 165 -7.66 2.05 6.04
CA GLY A 165 -8.22 2.04 4.69
C GLY A 165 -9.63 2.63 4.65
N ASP A 166 -10.23 2.63 3.47
CA ASP A 166 -11.59 3.12 3.24
C ASP A 166 -12.35 2.11 2.37
N PHE A 167 -13.28 1.38 2.98
CA PHE A 167 -14.05 0.34 2.29
C PHE A 167 -15.00 0.90 1.20
N LEU A 168 -15.19 2.22 1.13
CA LEU A 168 -15.93 2.88 0.06
C LEU A 168 -15.04 3.25 -1.15
N GLN A 169 -13.73 2.93 -1.13
CA GLN A 169 -12.83 3.07 -2.27
C GLN A 169 -12.79 1.78 -3.10
N LEU A 170 -11.60 1.26 -3.40
CA LEU A 170 -11.44 0.06 -4.20
C LEU A 170 -11.70 -1.19 -3.35
N PRO A 171 -12.59 -2.10 -3.80
CA PRO A 171 -12.81 -3.40 -3.17
C PRO A 171 -11.66 -4.36 -3.49
N PRO A 172 -11.63 -5.55 -2.87
CA PRO A 172 -10.70 -6.59 -3.28
C PRO A 172 -10.94 -7.00 -4.72
N VAL A 173 -9.88 -7.38 -5.42
CA VAL A 173 -9.96 -7.79 -6.83
C VAL A 173 -10.73 -9.11 -6.92
N GLU A 174 -11.86 -9.10 -7.62
CA GLU A 174 -12.62 -10.31 -7.89
C GLU A 174 -11.86 -11.19 -8.91
N LYS A 175 -11.61 -12.44 -8.52
CA LYS A 175 -11.13 -13.49 -9.43
C LYS A 175 -12.32 -14.39 -9.84
N ALA A 176 -12.11 -15.71 -9.88
CA ALA A 176 -13.16 -16.67 -10.23
C ALA A 176 -14.33 -16.75 -9.22
N SER A 177 -14.14 -16.27 -7.99
CA SER A 177 -15.19 -16.25 -6.95
C SER A 177 -15.43 -14.83 -6.46
N LYS A 178 -16.67 -14.54 -6.07
CA LYS A 178 -17.06 -13.27 -5.45
C LYS A 178 -16.14 -12.93 -4.29
N ALA A 179 -15.54 -11.73 -4.34
CA ALA A 179 -14.69 -11.23 -3.28
C ALA A 179 -15.52 -10.97 -2.02
N MET A 180 -14.89 -11.14 -0.86
CA MET A 180 -15.49 -10.84 0.43
C MET A 180 -14.68 -9.73 1.10
N PHE A 181 -15.34 -8.76 1.73
CA PHE A 181 -14.60 -7.76 2.50
C PHE A 181 -14.10 -8.33 3.82
N CYS A 182 -12.95 -7.85 4.29
CA CYS A 182 -12.38 -8.26 5.58
C CYS A 182 -13.37 -8.12 6.74
N PHE A 183 -14.12 -7.01 6.81
CA PHE A 183 -15.08 -6.76 7.89
C PHE A 183 -16.27 -7.72 7.94
N GLN A 184 -16.47 -8.54 6.90
CA GLN A 184 -17.53 -9.56 6.85
C GLN A 184 -17.09 -10.90 7.43
N THR A 185 -15.81 -11.05 7.80
CA THR A 185 -15.21 -12.32 8.21
C THR A 185 -15.32 -12.58 9.71
N LYS A 186 -15.24 -13.86 10.11
CA LYS A 186 -15.19 -14.22 11.54
C LYS A 186 -13.86 -13.78 12.17
N ALA A 187 -12.77 -13.84 11.40
CA ALA A 187 -11.46 -13.36 11.82
C ALA A 187 -11.53 -11.89 12.26
N TRP A 188 -12.16 -11.02 11.46
CA TRP A 188 -12.29 -9.60 11.79
C TRP A 188 -13.05 -9.38 13.10
N ASN A 189 -14.19 -10.05 13.27
CA ASN A 189 -14.97 -9.98 14.50
C ASN A 189 -14.18 -10.46 15.72
N SER A 190 -13.39 -11.54 15.57
CA SER A 190 -12.57 -12.05 16.67
C SER A 190 -11.43 -11.11 17.09
N CYS A 191 -10.95 -10.25 16.18
CA CYS A 191 -9.89 -9.30 16.48
C CYS A 191 -10.36 -8.11 17.34
N ASN A 192 -11.66 -7.89 17.48
CA ASN A 192 -12.27 -6.85 18.33
C ASN A 192 -11.64 -5.45 18.14
N PHE A 193 -11.66 -4.96 16.90
CA PHE A 193 -11.05 -3.68 16.54
C PHE A 193 -11.76 -2.49 17.20
N LYS A 194 -10.99 -1.62 17.86
CA LYS A 194 -11.44 -0.25 18.14
C LYS A 194 -11.40 0.54 16.83
N THR A 195 -12.56 1.03 16.39
CA THR A 195 -12.72 1.72 15.11
C THR A 195 -12.72 3.24 15.29
N PHE A 196 -11.89 3.94 14.53
CA PHE A 196 -11.83 5.40 14.52
C PHE A 196 -12.12 5.95 13.12
N GLN A 197 -12.87 7.04 13.04
CA GLN A 197 -13.17 7.71 11.78
C GLN A 197 -12.56 9.10 11.78
N LEU A 198 -11.58 9.32 10.89
CA LEU A 198 -11.00 10.63 10.61
C LEU A 198 -11.96 11.41 9.71
N LYS A 199 -12.33 12.62 10.14
CA LYS A 199 -13.32 13.46 9.43
C LYS A 199 -12.68 14.64 8.71
N LYS A 200 -11.61 15.20 9.27
CA LYS A 200 -10.98 16.39 8.71
C LYS A 200 -10.22 16.07 7.43
N VAL A 201 -10.63 16.66 6.31
CA VAL A 201 -9.92 16.58 5.02
C VAL A 201 -8.79 17.61 5.01
N HIS A 202 -7.59 17.17 4.66
CA HIS A 202 -6.38 17.99 4.60
C HIS A 202 -5.84 18.18 3.19
N ARG A 203 -6.15 17.28 2.26
CA ARG A 203 -5.59 17.26 0.90
C ARG A 203 -6.19 18.34 0.00
N GLN A 204 -7.49 18.61 0.15
CA GLN A 204 -8.23 19.61 -0.62
C GLN A 204 -8.57 20.79 0.29
N SER A 205 -8.46 22.01 -0.23
CA SER A 205 -8.83 23.24 0.48
C SER A 205 -10.21 23.77 0.10
N ASP A 206 -10.70 23.47 -1.11
CA ASP A 206 -11.99 23.95 -1.60
C ASP A 206 -13.16 23.17 -0.98
N PRO A 207 -14.03 23.81 -0.17
CA PRO A 207 -15.17 23.14 0.47
C PRO A 207 -16.20 22.60 -0.52
N ILE A 208 -16.36 23.23 -1.69
CA ILE A 208 -17.30 22.75 -2.71
C ILE A 208 -16.77 21.42 -3.27
N PHE A 209 -15.48 21.38 -3.63
CA PHE A 209 -14.86 20.16 -4.12
C PHE A 209 -14.84 19.02 -3.08
N ILE A 210 -14.58 19.35 -1.80
CA ILE A 210 -14.66 18.36 -0.71
C ILE A 210 -16.06 17.73 -0.65
N ASN A 211 -17.10 18.57 -0.67
CA ASN A 211 -18.49 18.09 -0.65
C ASN A 211 -18.79 17.19 -1.87
N ILE A 212 -18.38 17.59 -3.08
CA ILE A 212 -18.57 16.75 -4.28
C ILE A 212 -17.96 15.35 -4.08
N LEU A 213 -16.72 15.27 -3.59
CA LEU A 213 -16.03 14.00 -3.38
C LEU A 213 -16.69 13.13 -2.31
N ASP A 214 -17.17 13.73 -1.22
CA ASP A 214 -17.91 13.00 -0.18
C ASP A 214 -19.27 12.48 -0.70
N PHE A 215 -19.97 13.26 -1.52
CA PHE A 215 -21.21 12.82 -2.17
C PHE A 215 -20.98 11.61 -3.10
N ILE A 216 -19.92 11.67 -3.93
CA ILE A 216 -19.51 10.57 -4.81
C ILE A 216 -19.13 9.33 -4.00
N ARG A 217 -18.43 9.49 -2.87
CA ARG A 217 -18.04 8.38 -1.98
C ARG A 217 -19.24 7.56 -1.48
N PHE A 218 -20.40 8.18 -1.31
CA PHE A 218 -21.65 7.50 -0.92
C PHE A 218 -22.58 7.19 -2.11
N GLY A 219 -22.10 7.34 -3.35
CA GLY A 219 -22.89 7.08 -4.56
C GLY A 219 -24.03 8.08 -4.79
N LYS A 220 -23.97 9.28 -4.20
CA LYS A 220 -24.97 10.33 -4.35
C LYS A 220 -24.48 11.36 -5.35
N VAL A 221 -24.99 11.35 -6.57
CA VAL A 221 -24.59 12.30 -7.61
C VAL A 221 -25.80 13.12 -8.07
N THR A 222 -25.87 14.40 -7.69
CA THR A 222 -26.95 15.30 -8.11
C THR A 222 -26.67 15.90 -9.50
N PRO A 223 -27.69 16.45 -10.19
CA PRO A 223 -27.49 17.14 -11.47
C PRO A 223 -26.46 18.29 -11.39
N GLU A 224 -26.40 19.00 -10.26
CA GLU A 224 -25.45 20.09 -10.03
C GLU A 224 -24.01 19.57 -9.97
N ILE A 225 -23.79 18.45 -9.25
CA ILE A 225 -22.48 17.79 -9.18
C ILE A 225 -22.05 17.33 -10.57
N THR A 226 -22.94 16.68 -11.31
CA THR A 226 -22.67 16.24 -12.70
C THR A 226 -22.28 17.41 -13.58
N LYS A 227 -23.02 18.52 -13.51
CA LYS A 227 -22.72 19.74 -14.28
C LYS A 227 -21.33 20.30 -13.94
N GLN A 228 -20.97 20.34 -12.66
CA GLN A 228 -19.65 20.83 -12.22
C GLN A 228 -18.51 19.92 -12.69
N LEU A 229 -18.66 18.60 -12.59
CA LEU A 229 -17.65 17.64 -13.08
C LEU A 229 -17.51 17.68 -14.61
N LEU A 230 -18.61 17.82 -15.35
CA LEU A 230 -18.54 17.97 -16.81
C LEU A 230 -17.84 19.28 -17.22
N ALA A 231 -18.01 20.35 -16.45
CA ALA A 231 -17.33 21.61 -16.70
C ALA A 231 -15.81 21.50 -16.61
N THR A 232 -15.27 20.59 -15.78
CA THR A 232 -13.81 20.42 -15.65
C THR A 232 -13.14 19.80 -16.88
N SER A 233 -13.91 19.22 -17.81
CA SER A 233 -13.37 18.68 -19.08
C SER A 233 -12.67 19.75 -19.94
N LYS A 234 -13.01 21.03 -19.73
CA LYS A 234 -12.42 22.16 -20.45
C LYS A 234 -11.14 22.69 -19.79
N ASN A 235 -10.78 22.19 -18.61
CA ASN A 235 -9.61 22.67 -17.89
C ASN A 235 -8.34 22.21 -18.59
N SER A 236 -7.43 23.15 -18.84
CA SER A 236 -6.07 22.82 -19.25
C SER A 236 -5.26 22.44 -18.01
N LEU A 237 -5.01 21.14 -17.84
CA LEU A 237 -4.28 20.59 -16.69
C LEU A 237 -2.76 20.54 -16.89
N ASN A 238 -2.28 20.87 -18.10
CA ASN A 238 -0.86 20.84 -18.41
C ASN A 238 -0.20 22.08 -17.80
N ALA A 239 0.70 21.86 -16.84
CA ALA A 239 1.44 22.92 -16.16
C ALA A 239 2.94 22.67 -16.31
N ASN A 240 3.72 23.73 -16.57
CA ASN A 240 5.19 23.69 -16.58
C ASN A 240 5.81 22.63 -17.51
N GLY A 241 5.19 22.38 -18.67
CA GLY A 241 5.64 21.35 -19.62
C GLY A 241 5.37 19.91 -19.17
N ILE A 242 4.69 19.72 -18.03
CA ILE A 242 4.26 18.41 -17.54
C ILE A 242 2.83 18.16 -18.04
N ILE A 243 2.69 17.14 -18.90
CA ILE A 243 1.41 16.56 -19.27
C ILE A 243 0.80 15.93 -18.02
N ALA A 244 -0.48 16.22 -17.77
CA ALA A 244 -1.19 15.68 -16.62
C ALA A 244 -1.31 14.14 -16.69
N THR A 245 -1.08 13.48 -15.55
CA THR A 245 -1.20 12.02 -15.43
C THR A 245 -2.65 11.59 -15.68
N ARG A 246 -2.82 10.60 -16.55
CA ARG A 246 -4.12 9.97 -16.82
C ARG A 246 -4.29 8.72 -15.99
N LEU A 247 -5.40 8.64 -15.26
CA LEU A 247 -5.81 7.43 -14.54
C LEU A 247 -6.74 6.63 -15.44
N CYS A 248 -6.43 5.35 -15.65
CA CYS A 248 -7.19 4.45 -16.52
C CYS A 248 -7.71 3.26 -15.70
N CYS A 249 -8.83 2.67 -16.10
CA CYS A 249 -9.39 1.50 -15.42
C CYS A 249 -8.57 0.23 -15.67
N HIS A 250 -7.96 0.11 -16.86
CA HIS A 250 -7.20 -1.07 -17.26
C HIS A 250 -5.72 -0.73 -17.47
N THR A 251 -4.83 -1.55 -16.91
CA THR A 251 -3.37 -1.42 -17.08
C THR A 251 -2.97 -1.41 -18.55
N ARG A 252 -3.64 -2.23 -19.39
CA ARG A 252 -3.40 -2.25 -20.84
C ARG A 252 -3.60 -0.87 -21.49
N GLU A 253 -4.65 -0.15 -21.10
CA GLU A 253 -4.95 1.18 -21.65
C GLU A 253 -3.89 2.19 -21.21
N ALA A 254 -3.52 2.19 -19.93
CA ALA A 254 -2.44 3.04 -19.41
C ALA A 254 -1.12 2.78 -20.15
N ASN A 255 -0.76 1.51 -20.38
CA ASN A 255 0.44 1.13 -21.11
C ASN A 255 0.42 1.59 -22.57
N LEU A 256 -0.71 1.44 -23.26
CA LEU A 256 -0.86 1.94 -24.63
C LEU A 256 -0.70 3.46 -24.71
N ILE A 257 -1.28 4.21 -23.77
CA ILE A 257 -1.11 5.67 -23.69
C ILE A 257 0.35 6.02 -23.44
N ASN A 258 0.99 5.40 -22.45
CA ASN A 258 2.39 5.66 -22.11
C ASN A 258 3.33 5.36 -23.28
N GLN A 259 3.15 4.22 -23.94
CA GLN A 259 3.92 3.84 -25.14
C GLN A 259 3.70 4.83 -26.30
N SER A 260 2.45 5.23 -26.55
CA SER A 260 2.14 6.22 -27.58
C SER A 260 2.82 7.57 -27.31
N GLN A 261 2.83 8.04 -26.05
CA GLN A 261 3.52 9.29 -25.69
C GLN A 261 5.04 9.16 -25.80
N LEU A 262 5.61 8.03 -25.40
CA LEU A 262 7.04 7.76 -25.56
C LEU A 262 7.45 7.71 -27.04
N GLN A 263 6.63 7.13 -27.91
CA GLN A 263 6.90 7.05 -29.35
C GLN A 263 6.91 8.43 -30.04
N LYS A 264 6.10 9.38 -29.58
CA LYS A 264 6.07 10.76 -30.11
C LYS A 264 7.37 11.54 -29.88
N LEU A 265 8.19 11.13 -28.91
CA LEU A 265 9.48 11.75 -28.66
C LEU A 265 10.49 11.39 -29.76
N LYS A 266 11.07 12.41 -30.39
CA LYS A 266 12.04 12.29 -31.49
C LYS A 266 13.44 11.85 -31.04
N SER A 267 13.71 11.87 -29.74
CA SER A 267 15.02 11.51 -29.20
C SER A 267 15.29 10.00 -29.28
N ILE A 268 16.57 9.64 -29.23
CA ILE A 268 17.05 8.25 -29.20
C ILE A 268 16.51 7.54 -27.96
N SER A 269 16.02 6.30 -28.14
CA SER A 269 15.62 5.43 -27.03
C SER A 269 16.83 4.78 -26.39
N LYS A 270 16.84 4.74 -25.06
CA LYS A 270 17.79 3.98 -24.26
C LYS A 270 17.04 2.89 -23.50
N THR A 271 17.53 1.67 -23.60
CA THR A 271 16.99 0.49 -22.93
C THR A 271 17.80 0.22 -21.67
N PHE A 272 17.10 -0.11 -20.59
CA PHE A 272 17.67 -0.52 -19.31
C PHE A 272 17.07 -1.87 -18.95
N GLU A 273 17.92 -2.88 -18.78
CA GLU A 273 17.51 -4.22 -18.37
C GLU A 273 17.80 -4.42 -16.89
N ALA A 274 16.86 -5.02 -16.18
CA ALA A 274 17.00 -5.34 -14.76
C ALA A 274 17.94 -6.55 -14.57
N GLU A 275 18.80 -6.46 -13.55
CA GLU A 275 19.64 -7.58 -13.11
C GLU A 275 19.05 -8.19 -11.84
N ASP A 276 18.59 -9.43 -11.94
CA ASP A 276 18.05 -10.20 -10.80
C ASP A 276 19.12 -11.13 -10.23
N SER A 277 19.23 -11.19 -8.90
CA SER A 277 20.17 -12.08 -8.22
C SER A 277 19.80 -13.57 -8.29
N ASP A 278 18.53 -13.89 -8.56
CA ASP A 278 18.02 -15.27 -8.66
C ASP A 278 17.10 -15.40 -9.87
N SER A 279 17.58 -16.12 -10.89
CA SER A 279 16.87 -16.36 -12.15
C SER A 279 15.62 -17.22 -11.99
N THR A 280 15.47 -17.95 -10.88
CA THR A 280 14.27 -18.76 -10.60
C THR A 280 13.14 -17.93 -10.00
N ALA A 281 13.46 -16.77 -9.40
CA ALA A 281 12.49 -15.88 -8.75
C ALA A 281 11.97 -14.77 -9.68
N THR A 282 12.53 -14.60 -10.89
CA THR A 282 12.21 -13.51 -11.82
C THR A 282 10.70 -13.37 -12.09
N LYS A 283 9.96 -14.48 -12.30
CA LYS A 283 8.50 -14.40 -12.51
C LYS A 283 7.75 -13.82 -11.31
N MET A 284 8.14 -14.20 -10.09
CA MET A 284 7.51 -13.68 -8.88
C MET A 284 7.90 -12.21 -8.65
N LEU A 285 9.13 -11.84 -9.01
CA LEU A 285 9.61 -10.45 -8.95
C LEU A 285 8.88 -9.59 -9.96
N ASP A 286 8.70 -10.03 -11.20
CA ASP A 286 7.95 -9.29 -12.23
C ASP A 286 6.48 -9.06 -11.83
N GLU A 287 5.85 -10.02 -11.15
CA GLU A 287 4.46 -9.88 -10.67
C GLU A 287 4.32 -8.95 -9.45
N GLN A 288 5.35 -8.84 -8.61
CA GLN A 288 5.29 -8.08 -7.35
C GLN A 288 6.01 -6.72 -7.44
N SER A 289 6.91 -6.56 -8.40
CA SER A 289 7.69 -5.35 -8.63
C SER A 289 6.85 -4.30 -9.36
N PRO A 290 6.91 -3.03 -8.94
CA PRO A 290 6.28 -1.94 -9.67
C PRO A 290 7.06 -1.54 -10.94
N VAL A 291 8.22 -2.16 -11.20
CA VAL A 291 9.11 -1.82 -12.33
C VAL A 291 9.21 -3.00 -13.29
N GLU A 292 9.09 -2.73 -14.58
CA GLU A 292 9.26 -3.70 -15.64
C GLU A 292 10.71 -4.15 -15.78
N LYS A 293 10.92 -5.43 -16.15
CA LYS A 293 12.25 -5.99 -16.42
C LYS A 293 13.06 -5.21 -17.46
N VAL A 294 12.37 -4.68 -18.47
CA VAL A 294 12.99 -3.91 -19.55
C VAL A 294 12.34 -2.53 -19.59
N LEU A 295 13.09 -1.52 -19.19
CA LEU A 295 12.62 -0.13 -19.17
C LEU A 295 13.21 0.63 -20.36
N ILE A 296 12.34 1.16 -21.22
CA ILE A 296 12.74 1.97 -22.39
C ILE A 296 12.45 3.44 -22.09
N LEU A 297 13.47 4.29 -22.15
CA LEU A 297 13.36 5.73 -21.91
C LEU A 297 13.88 6.55 -23.08
N LYS A 298 13.38 7.78 -23.19
CA LYS A 298 13.77 8.79 -24.17
C LYS A 298 13.95 10.14 -23.47
N VAL A 299 14.81 11.01 -24.00
CA VAL A 299 14.96 12.38 -23.47
C VAL A 299 13.62 13.11 -23.61
N GLY A 300 13.14 13.68 -22.50
CA GLY A 300 11.81 14.31 -22.43
C GLY A 300 10.67 13.36 -22.04
N ALA A 301 10.95 12.07 -21.78
CA ALA A 301 9.96 11.17 -21.21
C ALA A 301 9.61 11.57 -19.78
N GLN A 302 8.31 11.59 -19.47
CA GLN A 302 7.84 11.78 -18.12
C GLN A 302 7.92 10.47 -17.35
N VAL A 303 8.53 10.52 -16.17
CA VAL A 303 8.73 9.35 -15.31
C VAL A 303 8.19 9.64 -13.92
N MET A 304 7.75 8.58 -13.24
CA MET A 304 7.37 8.64 -11.83
C MET A 304 8.52 8.06 -11.01
N LEU A 305 8.99 8.81 -10.01
CA LEU A 305 10.00 8.32 -9.10
C LEU A 305 9.37 7.28 -8.16
N LEU A 306 9.92 6.07 -8.18
CA LEU A 306 9.51 4.97 -7.31
C LEU A 306 10.49 4.73 -6.16
N LYS A 307 11.67 5.39 -6.15
CA LYS A 307 12.67 5.33 -5.07
C LYS A 307 13.72 6.42 -5.21
#